data_AF-A0A8I0FZJ5-F1
#
_entry.id   AF-A0A8I0FZJ5-F1
#
_cell.length_a   1.000
_cell.length_b   1.000
_cell.length_c   1.000
_cell.angle_alpha   90.00
_cell.angle_beta   90.00
_cell.angle_gamma   90.00
#
_symmetry.space_group_name_H-M   'P 1'
#
loop_
_entity.id
_entity.type
_entity.pdbx_description
1 polymer ?
#
loop_
_entity_poly.entity_id
_entity_poly.type
_entity_poly.pdbx_seq_one_letter_code
_entity_poly.pdbx_strand_id
1 'polypeptide(L)'
;MLLAHAIALAQARSAIAALADHATTSDAAVEYERALLQLDWTHHDITPGITPLLDDPSDVLLGIAETAIDQLCDFGVDALELELVLSMLDAARQKDHC
;
A
#
# COMPACT_ATOMS: atom_id res chain seq x y z
N MET A 1 3.08 -19.54 1.90
CA MET A 1 2.49 -18.27 2.36
C MET A 1 1.51 -18.55 3.47
N LEU A 2 1.59 -17.85 4.61
CA LEU A 2 0.61 -17.95 5.70
C LEU A 2 -0.67 -17.17 5.33
N LEU A 3 -1.84 -17.61 5.79
CA LEU A 3 -3.10 -16.89 5.54
C LEU A 3 -3.03 -15.45 6.06
N ALA A 4 -2.43 -15.23 7.23
CA ALA A 4 -2.26 -13.90 7.80
C ALA A 4 -1.40 -12.98 6.92
N HIS A 5 -0.32 -13.51 6.34
CA HIS A 5 0.51 -12.79 5.37
C HIS A 5 -0.29 -12.40 4.12
N ALA A 6 -1.08 -13.33 3.58
CA ALA A 6 -1.93 -13.07 2.42
C ALA A 6 -2.94 -11.95 2.67
N ILE A 7 -3.54 -11.93 3.86
CA ILE A 7 -4.50 -10.90 4.27
C ILE A 7 -3.81 -9.54 4.39
N ALA A 8 -2.68 -9.47 5.09
CA ALA A 8 -1.93 -8.22 5.24
C ALA A 8 -1.51 -7.65 3.88
N LEU A 9 -0.99 -8.50 2.98
CA LEU A 9 -0.61 -8.08 1.64
C LEU A 9 -1.82 -7.59 0.82
N ALA A 10 -2.95 -8.31 0.85
CA ALA A 10 -4.16 -7.90 0.14
C ALA A 10 -4.75 -6.60 0.69
N GLN A 11 -4.69 -6.38 2.00
CA GLN A 11 -5.11 -5.13 2.65
C GLN A 11 -4.25 -3.95 2.23
N ALA A 12 -2.92 -4.10 2.31
CA ALA A 12 -1.97 -3.07 1.88
C ALA A 12 -2.21 -2.71 0.41
N ARG A 13 -2.28 -3.71 -0.48
CA ARG A 13 -2.54 -3.49 -1.91
C ARG A 13 -3.84 -2.73 -2.17
N SER A 14 -4.94 -3.17 -1.56
CA SER A 14 -6.24 -2.51 -1.76
C SER A 14 -6.28 -1.09 -1.24
N ALA A 15 -5.64 -0.83 -0.10
CA ALA A 15 -5.57 0.52 0.46
C ALA A 15 -4.75 1.46 -0.44
N ILE A 16 -3.60 1.01 -0.94
CA ILE A 16 -2.77 1.81 -1.85
C ILE A 16 -3.48 2.03 -3.20
N ALA A 17 -4.16 1.01 -3.74
CA ALA A 17 -4.96 1.17 -4.95
C ALA A 17 -6.09 2.19 -4.77
N ALA A 18 -6.81 2.13 -3.65
CA ALA A 18 -7.84 3.11 -3.33
C ALA A 18 -7.25 4.53 -3.15
N LEU A 19 -6.06 4.66 -2.55
CA LEU A 19 -5.35 5.95 -2.46
C LEU A 19 -5.02 6.51 -3.85
N ALA A 20 -4.57 5.67 -4.79
CA ALA A 20 -4.34 6.11 -6.17
C ALA A 20 -5.64 6.56 -6.85
N ASP A 21 -6.73 5.81 -6.68
CA ASP A 21 -8.06 6.13 -7.23
C ASP A 21 -8.67 7.42 -6.64
N HIS A 22 -8.38 7.72 -5.37
CA HIS A 22 -8.90 8.89 -4.65
C HIS A 22 -7.95 10.09 -4.65
N ALA A 23 -6.75 9.96 -5.21
CA ALA A 23 -5.76 11.04 -5.24
C ALA A 23 -6.33 12.30 -5.91
N THR A 24 -6.08 13.44 -5.30
CA THR A 24 -6.56 14.75 -5.75
C THR A 24 -5.71 15.33 -6.89
N THR A 25 -4.46 14.89 -7.00
CA THR A 25 -3.53 15.28 -8.08
C THR A 25 -3.07 14.06 -8.88
N SER A 26 -2.83 14.24 -10.19
CA SER A 26 -2.32 13.13 -11.03
C SER A 26 -0.93 12.68 -10.59
N ASP A 27 -0.11 13.62 -10.10
CA ASP A 27 1.22 13.31 -9.61
C ASP A 27 1.15 12.43 -8.36
N ALA A 28 0.21 12.70 -7.45
CA ALA A 28 -0.02 11.82 -6.29
C ALA A 28 -0.54 10.44 -6.71
N ALA A 29 -1.51 10.38 -7.64
CA ALA A 29 -2.03 9.11 -8.16
C ALA A 29 -0.92 8.21 -8.70
N VAL A 30 -0.03 8.79 -9.53
CA VAL A 30 1.12 8.07 -10.10
C VAL A 30 2.09 7.60 -9.02
N GLU A 31 2.37 8.39 -7.97
CA GLU A 31 3.25 7.95 -6.89
C GLU A 31 2.63 6.81 -6.06
N TYR A 32 1.32 6.84 -5.79
CA TYR A 32 0.64 5.72 -5.14
C TYR A 32 0.69 4.46 -6.00
N GLU A 33 0.48 4.56 -7.32
CA GLU A 33 0.66 3.42 -8.24
C GLU A 33 2.10 2.87 -8.21
N ARG A 34 3.11 3.74 -8.15
CA ARG A 34 4.52 3.32 -8.02
C ARG A 34 4.77 2.59 -6.70
N ALA A 35 4.19 3.05 -5.60
CA ALA A 35 4.29 2.37 -4.30
C ALA A 35 3.64 0.98 -4.35
N LEU A 36 2.48 0.86 -5.00
CA LEU A 36 1.81 -0.42 -5.24
C LEU A 36 2.69 -1.38 -6.06
N LEU A 37 3.32 -0.88 -7.14
CA LEU A 37 4.25 -1.69 -7.95
C LEU A 37 5.48 -2.14 -7.16
N GLN A 38 6.02 -1.30 -6.28
CA GLN A 38 7.14 -1.69 -5.41
C GLN A 38 6.72 -2.79 -4.43
N LEU A 39 5.55 -2.64 -3.80
CA LEU A 39 5.02 -3.65 -2.89
C LEU A 39 4.83 -5.01 -3.60
N ASP A 40 4.32 -4.97 -4.83
CA ASP A 40 4.11 -6.16 -5.67
C ASP A 40 5.44 -6.82 -6.04
N TRP A 41 6.45 -6.01 -6.38
CA TRP A 41 7.79 -6.48 -6.70
C TRP A 41 8.42 -7.23 -5.52
N THR A 42 8.30 -6.70 -4.30
CA THR A 42 8.82 -7.34 -3.08
C THR A 42 8.29 -8.76 -2.89
N HIS A 43 7.04 -9.02 -3.31
CA HIS A 43 6.36 -10.28 -3.05
C HIS A 43 6.45 -11.31 -4.18
N HIS A 44 6.99 -10.95 -5.36
CA HIS A 44 7.23 -11.84 -6.51
C HIS A 44 6.01 -12.66 -6.99
N ASP A 45 4.80 -12.36 -6.49
CA ASP A 45 3.56 -13.12 -6.73
C ASP A 45 2.38 -12.17 -6.87
N ILE A 46 1.38 -12.59 -7.66
CA ILE A 46 0.15 -11.83 -7.89
C ILE A 46 -0.83 -12.16 -6.77
N THR A 47 -0.83 -11.34 -5.72
CA THR A 47 -1.84 -11.44 -4.67
C THR A 47 -3.03 -10.53 -5.00
N PRO A 48 -4.25 -11.06 -5.10
CA PRO A 48 -5.42 -10.23 -5.34
C PRO A 48 -5.67 -9.27 -4.15
N GLY A 49 -6.23 -8.09 -4.43
CA GLY A 49 -6.72 -7.21 -3.38
C GLY A 49 -7.91 -7.80 -2.62
N ILE A 50 -8.31 -7.16 -1.52
CA ILE A 50 -9.52 -7.51 -0.79
C ILE A 50 -10.79 -7.03 -1.50
N THR A 51 -11.90 -7.74 -1.22
CA THR A 51 -13.27 -7.37 -1.60
C THR A 51 -14.14 -7.35 -0.32
N PRO A 52 -14.98 -6.32 -0.10
CA PRO A 52 -15.27 -5.18 -0.99
C PRO A 52 -14.10 -4.19 -1.12
N LEU A 53 -14.15 -3.34 -2.15
CA LEU A 53 -13.19 -2.25 -2.33
C LEU A 53 -13.25 -1.31 -1.11
N LEU A 54 -12.10 -0.80 -0.69
CA LEU A 54 -12.03 0.24 0.34
C LEU A 54 -12.42 1.58 -0.30
N ASP A 55 -13.32 2.31 0.36
CA ASP A 55 -13.82 3.64 -0.04
C ASP A 55 -13.79 4.59 1.18
N ASP A 56 -12.84 4.32 2.10
CA ASP A 56 -12.61 5.11 3.30
C ASP A 56 -11.87 6.42 2.94
N PRO A 57 -11.92 7.46 3.81
CA PRO A 57 -11.13 8.68 3.60
C PRO A 57 -9.62 8.39 3.47
N SER A 58 -8.90 9.22 2.70
CA SER A 58 -7.47 9.00 2.39
C SER A 58 -6.58 8.82 3.63
N ASP A 59 -6.80 9.57 4.71
CA ASP A 59 -6.04 9.38 5.96
C ASP A 59 -6.30 8.01 6.61
N VAL A 60 -7.51 7.46 6.47
CA VAL A 60 -7.87 6.13 6.98
C VAL A 60 -7.23 5.06 6.11
N LEU A 61 -7.30 5.21 4.78
CA LEU A 61 -6.65 4.29 3.84
C LEU A 61 -5.14 4.24 4.05
N LEU A 62 -4.51 5.40 4.30
CA LEU A 62 -3.08 5.46 4.60
C LEU A 62 -2.76 4.68 5.88
N GLY A 63 -3.51 4.89 6.96
CA GLY A 63 -3.30 4.13 8.20
C GLY A 63 -3.52 2.62 8.04
N ILE A 64 -4.47 2.20 7.19
CA ILE A 64 -4.66 0.80 6.82
C ILE A 64 -3.44 0.27 6.07
N ALA A 65 -2.93 1.00 5.08
CA ALA A 65 -1.76 0.61 4.30
C ALA A 65 -0.51 0.48 5.19
N GLU A 66 -0.22 1.49 6.01
CA GLU A 66 0.91 1.51 6.95
C GLU A 66 0.85 0.32 7.92
N THR A 67 -0.30 0.13 8.58
CA THR A 67 -0.48 -0.98 9.54
C THR A 67 -0.32 -2.34 8.86
N ALA A 68 -0.87 -2.50 7.66
CA ALA A 68 -0.78 -3.75 6.92
C ALA A 68 0.65 -4.03 6.44
N ILE A 69 1.38 -3.00 6.01
CA ILE A 69 2.80 -3.09 5.62
C ILE A 69 3.66 -3.46 6.83
N ASP A 70 3.44 -2.82 7.98
CA ASP A 70 4.18 -3.14 9.22
C ASP A 70 3.98 -4.61 9.63
N GLN A 71 2.77 -5.15 9.48
CA GLN A 71 2.50 -6.56 9.76
C GLN A 71 3.28 -7.52 8.85
N LEU A 72 3.68 -7.10 7.64
CA LEU A 72 4.47 -7.94 6.74
C LEU A 72 5.87 -8.19 7.26
N CYS A 73 6.43 -7.29 8.08
CA CYS A 73 7.71 -7.51 8.78
C CYS A 73 7.67 -8.76 9.66
N ASP A 74 6.55 -8.99 10.37
CA ASP A 74 6.36 -10.16 11.23
C ASP A 74 6.32 -11.48 10.45
N PHE A 75 6.10 -11.42 9.14
CA PHE A 75 6.07 -12.59 8.26
C PHE A 75 7.38 -12.84 7.51
N GLY A 76 8.45 -12.11 7.86
CA GLY A 76 9.80 -12.33 7.31
C GLY A 76 10.03 -11.69 5.94
N VAL A 77 9.21 -10.70 5.57
CA VAL A 77 9.48 -9.84 4.42
C VAL A 77 10.64 -8.90 4.75
N ASP A 78 11.43 -8.52 3.75
CA ASP A 78 12.59 -7.63 3.95
C ASP A 78 12.11 -6.25 4.45
N ALA A 79 12.53 -5.89 5.67
CA ALA A 79 12.14 -4.66 6.30
C ALA A 79 12.61 -3.41 5.52
N LEU A 80 13.75 -3.46 4.83
CA LEU A 80 14.24 -2.32 4.06
C LEU A 80 13.37 -2.07 2.82
N GLU A 81 12.88 -3.14 2.19
CA GLU A 81 11.95 -3.04 1.06
C GLU A 81 10.59 -2.50 1.52
N LEU A 82 10.11 -2.89 2.71
CA LEU A 82 8.86 -2.38 3.26
C LEU A 82 8.97 -0.90 3.67
N GLU A 83 10.07 -0.50 4.30
CA GLU A 83 10.36 0.91 4.62
C GLU A 83 10.45 1.79 3.36
N LEU A 84 10.97 1.25 2.26
CA LEU A 84 10.94 1.94 0.97
C LEU A 84 9.50 2.19 0.50
N VAL A 85 8.61 1.19 0.61
CA VAL A 85 7.19 1.36 0.27
C VAL A 85 6.55 2.43 1.16
N LEU A 86 6.77 2.39 2.48
CA LEU A 86 6.25 3.41 3.41
C LEU A 86 6.75 4.82 3.05
N SER A 87 8.04 4.97 2.76
CA SER A 87 8.61 6.25 2.34
C SER A 87 8.02 6.76 1.02
N MET A 88 7.67 5.86 0.10
CA MET A 88 6.98 6.21 -1.15
C MET A 88 5.55 6.69 -0.89
N LEU A 89 4.82 6.08 0.05
CA LEU A 89 3.47 6.54 0.44
C LEU A 89 3.51 7.95 1.07
N ASP A 90 4.47 8.22 1.93
CA ASP A 90 4.68 9.56 2.50
C ASP A 90 4.94 10.61 1.42
N ALA A 91 5.79 10.27 0.44
CA ALA A 91 6.08 11.14 -0.68
C ALA A 91 4.84 11.40 -1.56
N ALA A 92 4.03 10.36 -1.82
CA ALA A 92 2.77 10.46 -2.56
C ALA A 92 1.78 11.37 -1.84
N ARG A 93 1.57 11.15 -0.53
CA ARG A 93 0.71 11.98 0.32
C ARG A 93 1.12 13.44 0.33
N GLN A 94 2.42 13.71 0.40
CA GLN A 94 2.92 15.09 0.38
C GLN A 94 2.57 15.82 -0.93
N LYS A 95 2.57 15.11 -2.07
CA LYS A 95 2.14 15.64 -3.37
C LYS A 95 0.62 15.77 -3.48
N ASP A 96 -0.14 15.00 -2.72
CA ASP A 96 -1.60 15.03 -2.74
C ASP A 96 -2.17 16.20 -1.91
N HIS A 97 -1.39 16.73 -0.97
CA HIS A 97 -1.78 17.85 -0.11
C HIS A 97 -1.20 19.20 -0.57
N CYS A 98 -0.65 19.27 -1.78
CA CYS A 98 -0.04 20.46 -2.39
C CYS A 98 -0.94 21.06 -3.48
#